data_AF-A0AAW8Q790-F1
#
_entry.id   AF-A0AAW8Q790-F1
#
_cell.length_a   1.000
_cell.length_b   1.000
_cell.length_c   1.000
_cell.angle_alpha   90.00
_cell.angle_beta   90.00
_cell.angle_gamma   90.00
#
_symmetry.space_group_name_H-M   'P 1'
#
loop_
_entity.id
_entity.type
_entity.pdbx_description
1 polymer ?
#
loop_
_entity_poly.entity_id
_entity_poly.type
_entity_poly.pdbx_seq_one_letter_code
_entity_poly.pdbx_strand_id
1 'polypeptide(L)'
;METVIKQAIVLRKQAKYKESRTLLAELLNDENYSAKAHLQIAWSYDNEGKEREAIEHYLSSLSGRLSKIERFDALFGLACTYRSVGDYSEAVGYFEQTLNEYPDSIEAKPFYAICLYNVGRHKEATSLLLELLVSTTDSNEIKQYQRAISLYAKDLDRTW
;
A
#
# COMPACT_ATOMS: atom_id res chain seq x y z
N MET A 1 -8.91 11.95 22.59
CA MET A 1 -8.23 10.87 21.85
C MET A 1 -7.84 11.28 20.43
N GLU A 2 -8.72 11.90 19.63
CA GLU A 2 -8.31 12.42 18.30
C GLU A 2 -7.17 13.46 18.36
N THR A 3 -7.12 14.29 19.40
CA THR A 3 -6.03 15.26 19.63
C THR A 3 -4.67 14.57 19.78
N VAL A 4 -4.63 13.41 20.44
CA VAL A 4 -3.41 12.60 20.65
C VAL A 4 -2.89 12.12 19.30
N ILE A 5 -3.77 11.60 18.45
CA ILE A 5 -3.40 11.15 17.09
C ILE A 5 -2.87 12.32 16.25
N LYS A 6 -3.53 13.48 16.26
CA LYS A 6 -3.07 14.66 15.53
C LYS A 6 -1.68 15.10 15.99
N GLN A 7 -1.42 15.13 17.30
CA GLN A 7 -0.11 15.45 17.87
C GLN A 7 0.95 14.41 17.47
N ALA A 8 0.63 13.12 17.55
CA ALA A 8 1.52 12.05 17.13
C ALA A 8 1.89 12.15 15.65
N ILE A 9 0.95 12.52 14.77
CA ILE A 9 1.22 12.76 13.35
C ILE A 9 2.21 13.93 13.17
N VAL A 10 2.06 15.01 13.93
CA VAL A 10 3.01 16.14 13.89
C VAL A 10 4.40 15.69 14.31
N LEU A 11 4.52 14.93 15.41
CA LEU A 11 5.80 14.38 15.87
C LEU A 11 6.45 13.49 14.81
N ARG A 12 5.68 12.59 14.19
CA ARG A 12 6.18 11.73 13.10
C ARG A 12 6.68 12.53 11.90
N LYS A 13 5.98 13.60 11.51
CA LYS A 13 6.42 14.51 10.42
C LYS A 13 7.71 15.27 10.76
N GLN A 14 8.00 15.46 12.05
CA GLN A 14 9.25 16.05 12.54
C GLN A 14 10.37 15.00 12.74
N ALA A 15 10.19 13.78 12.25
CA ALA A 15 11.08 12.63 12.48
C ALA A 15 11.26 12.24 13.96
N LYS A 16 10.38 12.72 14.85
CA LYS A 16 10.33 12.33 16.27
C LYS A 16 9.54 11.04 16.45
N TYR A 17 10.00 9.97 15.81
CA TYR A 17 9.25 8.72 15.67
C TYR A 17 8.96 8.06 17.02
N LYS A 18 9.95 7.98 17.91
CA LYS A 18 9.76 7.41 19.24
C LYS A 18 8.74 8.18 20.08
N GLU A 19 8.80 9.52 20.09
CA GLU A 19 7.83 10.36 20.80
C GLU A 19 6.41 10.16 20.23
N SER A 20 6.28 10.08 18.90
CA SER A 20 5.02 9.78 18.22
C SER A 20 4.43 8.44 18.69
N ARG A 21 5.22 7.37 18.69
CA ARG A 21 4.77 6.04 19.12
C ARG A 21 4.45 5.96 20.61
N THR A 22 5.25 6.59 21.47
CA THR A 22 4.95 6.66 22.92
C THR A 22 3.59 7.30 23.16
N LEU A 23 3.30 8.40 22.46
CA LEU A 23 2.01 9.09 22.59
C LEU A 23 0.84 8.24 22.07
N LEU A 24 1.04 7.51 20.97
CA LEU A 24 0.02 6.60 20.42
C LEU A 24 -0.21 5.36 21.28
N ALA A 25 0.80 4.90 22.02
CA ALA A 25 0.70 3.74 22.90
C ALA A 25 -0.38 3.89 23.99
N GLU A 26 -0.67 5.13 24.40
CA GLU A 26 -1.72 5.46 25.37
C GLU A 26 -3.13 5.07 24.87
N LEU A 27 -3.32 4.92 23.56
CA LEU A 27 -4.60 4.61 22.93
C LEU A 27 -4.81 3.11 22.67
N LEU A 28 -3.79 2.27 22.90
CA LEU A 28 -3.85 0.85 22.52
C LEU A 28 -4.87 0.02 23.31
N ASN A 29 -5.22 0.47 24.51
CA ASN A 29 -6.24 -0.17 25.35
C ASN A 29 -7.65 0.36 25.09
N ASP A 30 -7.83 1.36 24.22
CA ASP A 30 -9.14 1.91 23.89
C ASP A 30 -9.73 1.19 22.68
N GLU A 31 -10.84 0.48 22.84
CA GLU A 31 -11.45 -0.33 21.77
C GLU A 31 -11.85 0.48 20.52
N ASN A 32 -12.11 1.79 20.65
CA ASN A 32 -12.52 2.63 19.54
C ASN A 32 -11.32 3.25 18.81
N TYR A 33 -10.17 3.38 19.48
CA TYR A 33 -8.98 4.04 18.92
C TYR A 33 -7.78 3.13 18.72
N SER A 34 -7.76 1.94 19.31
CA SER A 34 -6.62 1.01 19.27
C SER A 34 -6.20 0.66 17.85
N ALA A 35 -7.16 0.31 16.98
CA ALA A 35 -6.88 0.01 15.57
C ALA A 35 -6.22 1.19 14.84
N LYS A 36 -6.79 2.39 15.00
CA LYS A 36 -6.26 3.62 14.41
C LYS A 36 -4.89 4.00 14.97
N ALA A 37 -4.67 3.79 16.27
CA ALA A 37 -3.38 4.01 16.90
C ALA A 37 -2.32 3.06 16.35
N HIS A 38 -2.64 1.78 16.21
CA HIS A 38 -1.80 0.79 15.56
C HIS A 38 -1.42 1.18 14.12
N LEU A 39 -2.36 1.66 13.30
CA LEU A 39 -2.06 2.19 11.96
C LEU A 39 -1.02 3.33 12.01
N GLN A 40 -1.21 4.30 12.91
CA GLN A 40 -0.28 5.42 13.03
C GLN A 40 1.10 5.00 13.56
N ILE A 41 1.15 4.01 14.44
CA ILE A 41 2.40 3.43 14.94
C ILE A 41 3.15 2.74 13.80
N ALA A 42 2.44 1.96 12.98
CA ALA A 42 3.02 1.29 11.80
C ALA A 42 3.66 2.30 10.84
N TRP A 43 2.93 3.36 10.48
CA TRP A 43 3.48 4.47 9.68
C TRP A 43 4.69 5.16 10.34
N SER A 44 4.73 5.23 11.66
CA SER A 44 5.89 5.79 12.35
C SER A 44 7.11 4.89 12.28
N TYR A 45 6.94 3.57 12.22
CA TYR A 45 8.04 2.63 12.02
C TYR A 45 8.52 2.61 10.57
N ASP A 46 7.62 2.58 9.59
CA ASP A 46 7.97 2.68 8.17
C ASP A 46 8.76 3.97 7.88
N ASN A 47 8.30 5.12 8.39
CA ASN A 47 9.03 6.39 8.21
C ASN A 47 10.42 6.41 8.89
N GLU A 48 10.64 5.57 9.90
CA GLU A 48 11.94 5.41 10.58
C GLU A 48 12.86 4.41 9.83
N GLY A 49 12.36 3.68 8.82
CA GLY A 49 13.08 2.59 8.17
C GLY A 49 13.14 1.31 9.02
N LYS A 50 12.09 1.08 9.82
CA LYS A 50 11.90 -0.08 10.69
C LYS A 50 10.70 -0.90 10.24
N GLU A 51 10.74 -1.33 9.00
CA GLU A 51 9.62 -1.96 8.31
C GLU A 51 9.20 -3.27 8.99
N ARG A 52 10.13 -4.05 9.53
CA ARG A 52 9.79 -5.31 10.23
C ARG A 52 8.92 -5.05 11.46
N GLU A 53 9.21 -4.02 12.24
CA GLU A 53 8.41 -3.63 13.41
C GLU A 53 7.03 -3.05 13.02
N ALA A 54 6.89 -2.48 11.81
CA ALA A 54 5.62 -1.96 11.34
C ALA A 54 4.58 -3.07 11.08
N ILE A 55 5.01 -4.26 10.67
CA ILE A 55 4.15 -5.38 10.25
C ILE A 55 3.15 -5.76 11.36
N GLU A 56 3.61 -6.00 12.58
CA GLU A 56 2.74 -6.41 13.70
C GLU A 56 1.67 -5.35 14.00
N HIS A 57 2.00 -4.07 13.82
CA HIS A 57 1.07 -2.97 14.05
C HIS A 57 0.05 -2.82 12.92
N TYR A 58 0.43 -3.03 11.66
CA TYR A 58 -0.55 -3.11 10.59
C TYR A 58 -1.52 -4.28 10.77
N LEU A 59 -1.02 -5.47 11.11
CA LEU A 59 -1.87 -6.64 11.38
C LEU A 59 -2.82 -6.39 12.54
N SER A 60 -2.31 -5.82 13.64
CA SER A 60 -3.14 -5.43 14.79
C SER A 60 -4.20 -4.39 14.40
N SER A 61 -3.83 -3.39 13.59
CA SER A 61 -4.77 -2.39 13.06
C SER A 61 -5.90 -3.05 12.26
N LEU A 62 -5.56 -3.96 11.34
CA LEU A 62 -6.52 -4.65 10.47
C LEU A 62 -7.47 -5.59 11.21
N SER A 63 -7.13 -6.00 12.44
CA SER A 63 -7.99 -6.81 13.30
C SER A 63 -9.09 -6.02 14.01
N GLY A 64 -9.00 -4.68 14.02
CA GLY A 64 -9.92 -3.80 14.72
C GLY A 64 -10.89 -3.03 13.82
N ARG A 65 -11.55 -2.02 14.41
CA ARG A 65 -12.50 -1.16 13.70
C ARG A 65 -11.76 -0.02 12.99
N LEU A 66 -11.86 0.00 11.66
CA LEU A 66 -11.28 1.04 10.81
C LEU A 66 -12.35 1.63 9.89
N SER A 67 -12.23 2.90 9.55
CA SER A 67 -12.98 3.47 8.43
C SER A 67 -12.49 2.87 7.10
N LYS A 68 -13.28 3.07 6.04
CA LYS A 68 -12.92 2.60 4.69
C LYS A 68 -11.55 3.12 4.24
N ILE A 69 -11.22 4.37 4.56
CA ILE A 69 -9.94 5.01 4.22
C ILE A 69 -8.81 4.40 5.05
N GLU A 70 -8.98 4.29 6.36
CA GLU A 70 -7.94 3.74 7.25
C GLU A 70 -7.65 2.26 6.97
N ARG A 71 -8.66 1.49 6.57
CA ARG A 71 -8.47 0.09 6.16
C ARG A 71 -7.70 -0.03 4.85
N PHE A 72 -7.97 0.85 3.87
CA PHE A 72 -7.17 0.92 2.65
C PHE A 72 -5.71 1.23 2.97
N ASP A 73 -5.50 2.29 3.76
CA ASP A 73 -4.19 2.74 4.22
C ASP A 73 -3.40 1.62 4.94
N ALA A 74 -4.09 0.83 5.77
CA ALA A 74 -3.49 -0.29 6.50
C ALA A 74 -3.11 -1.46 5.58
N LEU A 75 -3.98 -1.86 4.64
CA LEU A 75 -3.68 -2.94 3.68
C LEU A 75 -2.57 -2.54 2.71
N PHE A 76 -2.68 -1.34 2.13
CA PHE A 76 -1.71 -0.81 1.18
C PHE A 76 -0.34 -0.59 1.84
N GLY A 77 -0.32 -0.03 3.05
CA GLY A 77 0.89 0.12 3.85
C GLY A 77 1.55 -1.21 4.15
N LEU A 78 0.79 -2.18 4.67
CA LEU A 78 1.29 -3.53 4.97
C LEU A 78 1.88 -4.23 3.74
N ALA A 79 1.21 -4.16 2.59
CA ALA A 79 1.70 -4.74 1.35
C ALA A 79 3.04 -4.12 0.93
N CYS A 80 3.15 -2.79 1.01
CA CYS A 80 4.40 -2.07 0.75
C CYS A 80 5.51 -2.47 1.73
N THR A 81 5.19 -2.61 3.02
CA THR A 81 6.12 -3.00 4.09
C THR A 81 6.66 -4.41 3.86
N TYR A 82 5.79 -5.40 3.55
CA TYR A 82 6.23 -6.75 3.20
C TYR A 82 7.17 -6.76 2.00
N ARG A 83 6.87 -5.96 0.97
CA ARG A 83 7.77 -5.81 -0.19
C ARG A 83 9.12 -5.23 0.24
N SER A 84 9.14 -4.22 1.10
CA SER A 84 10.38 -3.58 1.56
C SER A 84 11.28 -4.53 2.35
N VAL A 85 10.71 -5.45 3.13
CA VAL A 85 11.49 -6.45 3.90
C VAL A 85 11.87 -7.70 3.11
N GLY A 86 11.45 -7.79 1.84
CA GLY A 86 11.79 -8.89 0.92
C GLY A 86 10.77 -10.04 0.88
N ASP A 87 9.69 -9.94 1.66
CA ASP A 87 8.66 -10.98 1.76
C ASP A 87 7.62 -10.80 0.65
N TYR A 88 8.06 -10.97 -0.60
CA TYR A 88 7.29 -10.59 -1.80
C TYR A 88 5.99 -11.38 -1.99
N SER A 89 5.94 -12.64 -1.56
CA SER A 89 4.73 -13.46 -1.65
C SER A 89 3.61 -12.91 -0.76
N GLU A 90 3.93 -12.50 0.47
CA GLU A 90 2.97 -11.83 1.36
C GLU A 90 2.54 -10.47 0.78
N ALA A 91 3.49 -9.69 0.26
CA ALA A 91 3.20 -8.42 -0.39
C ALA A 91 2.18 -8.59 -1.53
N VAL A 92 2.36 -9.59 -2.40
CA VAL A 92 1.42 -9.94 -3.47
C VAL A 92 0.03 -10.23 -2.90
N GLY A 93 -0.08 -11.07 -1.87
CA GLY A 93 -1.37 -11.41 -1.25
C GLY A 93 -2.10 -10.18 -0.69
N TYR A 94 -1.40 -9.29 0.01
CA TYR A 94 -2.00 -8.07 0.53
C TYR A 94 -2.33 -7.03 -0.56
N PHE A 95 -1.56 -6.97 -1.66
CA PHE A 95 -1.94 -6.15 -2.81
C PHE A 95 -3.18 -6.70 -3.54
N GLU A 96 -3.28 -8.02 -3.71
CA GLU A 96 -4.47 -8.67 -4.27
C GLU A 96 -5.70 -8.39 -3.38
N GLN A 97 -5.56 -8.49 -2.06
CA GLN A 97 -6.61 -8.11 -1.13
C GLN A 97 -6.99 -6.62 -1.24
N THR A 98 -5.99 -5.73 -1.30
CA THR A 98 -6.20 -4.28 -1.45
C THR A 98 -7.02 -3.98 -2.70
N LEU A 99 -6.63 -4.53 -3.86
CA LEU A 99 -7.32 -4.29 -5.12
C LEU A 99 -8.69 -4.97 -5.21
N ASN A 100 -8.90 -6.07 -4.48
CA ASN A 100 -10.22 -6.71 -4.38
C ASN A 100 -11.20 -5.88 -3.53
N GLU A 101 -10.74 -5.31 -2.42
CA GLU A 101 -11.59 -4.47 -1.55
C GLU A 101 -11.76 -3.04 -2.10
N TYR A 102 -10.77 -2.56 -2.86
CA TYR A 102 -10.68 -1.20 -3.39
C TYR A 102 -10.33 -1.21 -4.89
N PRO A 103 -11.23 -1.69 -5.76
CA PRO A 103 -10.93 -1.86 -7.19
C PRO A 103 -10.59 -0.55 -7.93
N ASP A 104 -11.07 0.58 -7.41
CA ASP A 104 -10.81 1.92 -7.97
C ASP A 104 -9.47 2.54 -7.52
N SER A 105 -8.72 1.87 -6.63
CA SER A 105 -7.43 2.36 -6.11
C SER A 105 -6.30 2.13 -7.13
N ILE A 106 -6.34 2.90 -8.23
CA ILE A 106 -5.36 2.82 -9.31
C ILE A 106 -3.94 3.11 -8.82
N GLU A 107 -3.78 3.86 -7.73
CA GLU A 107 -2.51 4.17 -7.08
C GLU A 107 -1.80 2.92 -6.52
N ALA A 108 -2.53 1.83 -6.22
CA ALA A 108 -1.94 0.59 -5.74
C ALA A 108 -1.34 -0.28 -6.85
N LYS A 109 -1.81 -0.12 -8.10
CA LYS A 109 -1.44 -0.97 -9.24
C LYS A 109 0.06 -0.94 -9.58
N PRO A 110 0.77 0.22 -9.57
CA PRO A 110 2.22 0.23 -9.79
C PRO A 110 3.00 -0.57 -8.75
N PHE A 111 2.63 -0.47 -7.47
CA PHE A 111 3.30 -1.17 -6.38
C PHE A 111 3.03 -2.68 -6.44
N TYR A 112 1.81 -3.06 -6.80
CA TYR A 112 1.47 -4.45 -7.06
C TYR A 112 2.28 -5.01 -8.24
N ALA A 113 2.40 -4.27 -9.35
CA ALA A 113 3.21 -4.69 -10.49
C ALA A 113 4.70 -4.91 -10.11
N ILE A 114 5.26 -4.06 -9.25
CA ILE A 114 6.62 -4.25 -8.72
C ILE A 114 6.71 -5.56 -7.92
N CYS A 115 5.70 -5.89 -7.12
CA CYS A 115 5.68 -7.15 -6.37
C CYS A 115 5.54 -8.37 -7.29
N LEU A 116 4.68 -8.28 -8.31
CA LEU A 116 4.55 -9.29 -9.35
C LEU A 116 5.88 -9.55 -10.05
N TYR A 117 6.63 -8.48 -10.36
CA TYR A 117 7.97 -8.61 -10.90
C TYR A 117 8.91 -9.37 -9.95
N ASN A 118 8.93 -8.99 -8.66
CA ASN A 118 9.79 -9.63 -7.66
C ASN A 118 9.53 -11.14 -7.49
N VAL A 119 8.31 -11.61 -7.75
CA VAL A 119 7.95 -13.04 -7.71
C VAL A 119 8.01 -13.73 -9.08
N GLY A 120 8.55 -13.07 -10.11
CA GLY A 120 8.71 -13.66 -11.45
C GLY A 120 7.46 -13.64 -12.34
N ARG A 121 6.35 -13.03 -11.89
CA ARG A 121 5.10 -12.82 -12.66
C ARG A 121 5.25 -11.63 -13.63
N HIS A 122 6.32 -11.62 -14.43
CA HIS A 122 6.72 -10.48 -15.26
C HIS A 122 5.67 -10.06 -16.30
N LYS A 123 4.98 -11.04 -16.90
CA LYS A 123 3.92 -10.77 -17.88
C LYS A 123 2.78 -10.00 -17.24
N GLU A 124 2.28 -10.48 -16.11
CA GLU A 124 1.19 -9.84 -15.39
C GLU A 124 1.58 -8.44 -14.90
N ALA A 125 2.80 -8.27 -14.40
CA ALA A 125 3.34 -6.96 -14.04
C ALA A 125 3.33 -5.98 -15.22
N THR A 126 3.82 -6.42 -16.38
CA THR A 126 3.91 -5.60 -17.59
C THR A 126 2.54 -5.27 -18.15
N SER A 127 1.66 -6.27 -18.26
CA SER A 127 0.27 -6.10 -18.68
C SER A 127 -0.45 -5.06 -17.81
N LEU A 128 -0.34 -5.20 -16.48
CA LEU A 128 -0.96 -4.27 -15.53
C LEU A 128 -0.47 -2.83 -15.71
N LEU A 129 0.84 -2.63 -15.92
CA LEU A 129 1.40 -1.29 -16.14
C LEU A 129 1.00 -0.69 -17.49
N LEU A 130 0.90 -1.48 -18.55
CA LEU A 130 0.44 -1.01 -19.86
C LEU A 130 -1.04 -0.61 -19.83
N GLU A 131 -1.88 -1.42 -19.18
CA GLU A 131 -3.29 -1.09 -18.98
C GLU A 131 -3.45 0.19 -18.15
N LEU A 132 -2.69 0.31 -17.06
CA LEU A 132 -2.67 1.51 -16.24
C LEU A 132 -2.26 2.73 -17.08
N LEU A 133 -1.15 2.65 -17.82
CA LEU A 133 -0.65 3.72 -18.69
C LEU A 133 -1.73 4.20 -19.66
N VAL A 134 -2.39 3.29 -20.37
CA VAL A 134 -3.44 3.65 -21.33
C VAL A 134 -4.63 4.32 -20.64
N SER A 135 -5.01 3.85 -19.45
CA SER A 135 -6.17 4.37 -18.72
C SER A 135 -5.94 5.74 -18.06
N THR A 136 -4.70 6.11 -17.75
CA THR A 136 -4.39 7.32 -16.97
C THR A 136 -3.61 8.38 -17.74
N THR A 137 -3.03 8.07 -18.89
CA THR A 137 -2.20 9.03 -19.63
C THR A 137 -3.03 10.14 -20.27
N ASP A 138 -2.48 11.34 -20.29
CA ASP A 138 -2.99 12.46 -21.08
C ASP A 138 -2.17 12.73 -22.36
N SER A 139 -1.10 11.99 -22.60
CA SER A 139 -0.28 12.13 -23.82
C SER A 139 -1.04 11.66 -25.06
N ASN A 140 -1.19 12.56 -26.02
CA ASN A 140 -1.80 12.25 -27.32
C ASN A 140 -0.93 11.28 -28.12
N GLU A 141 0.38 11.37 -27.99
CA GLU A 141 1.36 10.50 -28.63
C GLU A 141 1.16 9.06 -28.20
N ILE A 142 0.93 8.80 -26.90
CA ILE A 142 0.63 7.46 -26.39
C ILE A 142 -0.79 7.02 -26.80
N LYS A 143 -1.78 7.92 -26.68
CA LYS A 143 -3.18 7.63 -27.05
C LYS A 143 -3.32 7.21 -28.52
N GLN A 144 -2.49 7.73 -29.43
CA GLN A 144 -2.44 7.30 -30.83
C GLN A 144 -2.19 5.78 -30.98
N TYR A 145 -1.40 5.19 -30.07
CA TYR A 145 -1.06 3.77 -30.06
C TYR A 145 -1.88 2.94 -29.05
N GLN A 146 -2.90 3.51 -28.40
CA GLN A 146 -3.64 2.83 -27.33
C GLN A 146 -4.18 1.46 -27.74
N ARG A 147 -4.67 1.32 -28.98
CA ARG A 147 -5.20 0.05 -29.48
C ARG A 147 -4.12 -1.02 -29.57
N ALA A 148 -2.93 -0.66 -30.02
CA ALA A 148 -1.80 -1.59 -30.09
C ALA A 148 -1.30 -1.94 -28.68
N ILE A 149 -1.15 -0.94 -27.80
CA ILE A 149 -0.72 -1.14 -26.42
C ILE A 149 -1.69 -2.08 -25.68
N SER A 150 -3.01 -1.83 -25.77
CA SER A 150 -4.02 -2.71 -25.17
C SER A 150 -4.07 -4.10 -25.78
N LEU A 151 -3.67 -4.27 -27.05
CA LEU A 151 -3.57 -5.59 -27.67
C LEU A 151 -2.39 -6.37 -27.08
N TYR A 152 -1.21 -5.75 -26.98
CA TYR A 152 -0.03 -6.37 -26.36
C TYR A 152 -0.24 -6.64 -24.88
N ALA A 153 -0.92 -5.75 -24.15
CA ALA A 153 -1.21 -5.97 -22.73
C ALA A 153 -2.00 -7.26 -22.49
N LYS A 154 -2.86 -7.69 -23.43
CA LYS A 154 -3.61 -8.95 -23.34
C LYS A 154 -2.77 -10.19 -23.63
N ASP A 155 -1.75 -10.06 -24.48
CA ASP A 155 -0.87 -11.16 -24.87
C ASP A 155 0.49 -10.59 -25.29
N LEU A 156 1.40 -10.51 -24.33
CA LEU A 156 2.73 -9.91 -24.50
C LEU A 156 3.65 -10.73 -25.40
N ASP A 157 3.37 -12.03 -25.55
CA ASP A 157 4.18 -12.93 -26.36
C ASP A 157 3.64 -13.07 -27.79
N ARG A 158 2.55 -12.38 -28.11
CA ARG A 158 1.90 -12.51 -29.41
C ARG A 158 2.84 -12.07 -30.53
N THR A 159 3.16 -13.01 -31.42
CA THR A 159 3.86 -12.76 -32.69
C THR A 159 2.90 -12.94 -33.87
N TRP A 160 3.12 -12.20 -34.97
CA TRP A 160 2.35 -12.26 -36.21
C TRP A 160 3.25 -12.37 -37.43
#